data_AF-A0AAQ4EKS1-F1
#
_entry.id   AF-A0AAQ4EKS1-F1
#
_cell.length_a   1.000
_cell.length_b   1.000
_cell.length_c   1.000
_cell.angle_alpha   90.00
_cell.angle_beta   90.00
_cell.angle_gamma   90.00
#
_symmetry.space_group_name_H-M   'P 1'
#
loop_
_entity.id
_entity.type
_entity.pdbx_description
1 polymer ?
#
loop_
_entity_poly.entity_id
_entity_poly.type
_entity_poly.pdbx_seq_one_letter_code
_entity_poly.pdbx_strand_id
1 'polypeptide(L)'
;MRLAVRAVVVSRVTYSAPYLQLTKTNRDTLNTMLRKATKQALGMPIYSSTQRLLDMGAHNTMEGIIESHLSNQRIRLSYTEHGRAVLRKTGWQIEPVPIKAAHPEDSKTTIQTKPFPRNKTPGKDDERRTARAKLSHSLEPGR
;
A
#
# COMPACT_ATOMS: atom_id res chain seq x y z
N MET A 1 -5.21 -6.07 15.45
CA MET A 1 -5.71 -6.92 14.33
C MET A 1 -6.72 -6.26 13.39
N ARG A 2 -7.66 -5.41 13.86
CA ARG A 2 -8.79 -4.90 13.04
C ARG A 2 -8.39 -4.10 11.77
N LEU A 3 -7.34 -3.28 11.86
CA LEU A 3 -6.81 -2.54 10.70
C LEU A 3 -6.10 -3.45 9.67
N ALA A 4 -5.49 -4.55 10.13
CA ALA A 4 -4.77 -5.48 9.27
C ALA A 4 -5.72 -6.20 8.30
N VAL A 5 -6.94 -6.53 8.73
CA VAL A 5 -7.97 -7.17 7.87
C VAL A 5 -8.30 -6.27 6.69
N ARG A 6 -8.56 -4.98 6.94
CA ARG A 6 -8.82 -4.00 5.87
C ARG A 6 -7.61 -3.88 4.93
N ALA A 7 -6.40 -3.78 5.48
CA ALA A 7 -5.18 -3.65 4.68
C ALA A 7 -4.95 -4.85 3.75
N VAL A 8 -5.20 -6.08 4.23
CA VAL A 8 -5.07 -7.31 3.42
C VAL A 8 -6.12 -7.36 2.31
N VAL A 9 -7.37 -7.00 2.60
CA VAL A 9 -8.42 -6.99 1.56
C VAL A 9 -8.11 -5.95 0.50
N VAL A 10 -7.74 -4.73 0.91
CA VAL A 10 -7.37 -3.66 -0.04
C VAL A 10 -6.16 -4.06 -0.88
N SER A 11 -5.09 -4.58 -0.27
CA SER A 11 -3.88 -4.94 -1.02
C SER A 11 -4.13 -6.04 -2.05
N ARG A 12 -4.96 -7.05 -1.71
CA ARG A 12 -5.37 -8.09 -2.65
C ARG A 12 -6.20 -7.53 -3.79
N VAL A 13 -7.19 -6.68 -3.50
CA VAL A 13 -8.00 -6.02 -4.52
C VAL A 13 -7.12 -5.17 -5.44
N THR A 14 -6.26 -4.32 -4.89
CA THR A 14 -5.36 -3.44 -5.66
C THR A 14 -4.40 -4.22 -6.55
N TYR A 15 -3.93 -5.39 -6.12
CA TYR A 15 -2.97 -6.17 -6.89
C TYR A 15 -3.59 -6.88 -8.10
N SER A 16 -4.75 -7.52 -7.93
CA SER A 16 -5.33 -8.37 -8.99
C SER A 16 -6.55 -7.78 -9.69
N ALA A 17 -7.42 -7.04 -9.00
CA ALA A 17 -8.66 -6.56 -9.58
C ALA A 17 -8.49 -5.64 -10.82
N PRO A 18 -7.49 -4.73 -10.91
CA PRO A 18 -7.32 -3.86 -12.08
C PRO A 18 -7.05 -4.59 -13.39
N TYR A 19 -6.51 -5.80 -13.32
CA TYR A 19 -6.01 -6.54 -14.48
C TYR A 19 -6.91 -7.71 -14.88
N LEU A 20 -8.00 -7.94 -14.15
CA LEU A 20 -8.96 -9.01 -14.40
C LEU A 20 -10.23 -8.47 -15.06
N GLN A 21 -10.79 -9.24 -15.99
CA GLN A 21 -12.12 -8.96 -16.54
C GLN A 21 -13.19 -9.37 -15.52
N LEU A 22 -13.56 -8.45 -14.63
CA LEU A 22 -14.55 -8.69 -13.60
C LEU A 22 -15.97 -8.45 -14.12
N THR A 23 -16.81 -9.49 -14.03
CA THR A 23 -18.27 -9.39 -14.21
C THR A 23 -18.88 -8.50 -13.14
N LYS A 24 -20.07 -7.94 -13.40
CA LYS A 24 -20.79 -7.09 -12.43
C LYS A 24 -20.95 -7.77 -11.06
N THR A 25 -21.34 -9.04 -11.05
CA THR A 25 -21.50 -9.85 -9.83
C THR A 25 -20.20 -9.96 -9.03
N ASN A 26 -19.06 -10.16 -9.69
CA ASN A 26 -17.77 -10.23 -9.01
C ASN A 26 -17.39 -8.88 -8.40
N ARG A 27 -17.69 -7.77 -9.09
CA ARG A 27 -17.46 -6.41 -8.57
C ARG A 27 -18.30 -6.14 -7.33
N ASP A 28 -19.58 -6.48 -7.36
CA ASP A 28 -20.50 -6.31 -6.22
C ASP A 28 -20.07 -7.15 -5.01
N THR A 29 -19.55 -8.36 -5.27
CA THR A 29 -18.99 -9.24 -4.24
C THR A 29 -17.76 -8.61 -3.58
N LEU A 30 -16.81 -8.10 -4.37
CA LEU A 30 -15.61 -7.42 -3.85
C LEU A 30 -15.97 -6.15 -3.05
N ASN A 31 -16.91 -5.34 -3.55
CA ASN A 31 -17.43 -4.18 -2.85
C ASN A 31 -18.07 -4.58 -1.49
N THR A 32 -18.79 -5.70 -1.45
CA THR A 32 -19.35 -6.24 -0.20
C THR A 32 -18.26 -6.68 0.77
N MET A 33 -17.22 -7.38 0.30
CA MET A 33 -16.08 -7.77 1.14
C MET A 33 -15.36 -6.56 1.72
N LEU A 34 -15.15 -5.52 0.90
CA LEU A 34 -14.49 -4.28 1.32
C LEU A 34 -15.30 -3.51 2.37
N ARG A 35 -16.63 -3.44 2.20
CA ARG A 35 -17.56 -2.85 3.20
C ARG A 35 -17.50 -3.61 4.52
N LYS A 36 -17.57 -4.95 4.49
CA LYS A 36 -17.47 -5.79 5.69
C LYS A 36 -16.13 -5.59 6.39
N ALA A 37 -15.01 -5.59 5.65
CA ALA A 37 -13.69 -5.38 6.19
C ALA A 37 -13.53 -3.98 6.82
N THR A 38 -14.13 -2.95 6.21
CA THR A 38 -14.08 -1.58 6.74
C THR A 38 -14.92 -1.44 8.01
N LYS A 39 -16.14 -2.01 8.04
CA LYS A 39 -16.96 -2.04 9.26
C LYS A 39 -16.24 -2.75 10.41
N GLN A 40 -15.62 -3.89 10.12
CA GLN A 40 -14.79 -4.62 11.09
C GLN A 40 -13.59 -3.81 11.57
N ALA A 41 -12.91 -3.10 10.66
CA ALA A 41 -11.80 -2.22 11.01
C ALA A 41 -12.22 -1.09 11.96
N LEU A 42 -13.41 -0.54 11.75
CA LEU A 42 -14.01 0.52 12.56
C LEU A 42 -14.71 0.00 13.83
N GLY A 43 -14.78 -1.31 14.04
CA GLY A 43 -15.50 -1.92 15.17
C GLY A 43 -17.02 -1.75 15.10
N MET A 44 -17.57 -1.49 13.92
CA MET A 44 -19.00 -1.30 13.71
C MET A 44 -19.71 -2.65 13.47
N PRO A 45 -20.98 -2.79 13.88
CA PRO A 45 -21.79 -3.94 13.51
C PRO A 45 -21.95 -4.08 12.00
N ILE A 46 -22.09 -5.31 11.51
CA ILE A 46 -22.19 -5.59 10.06
C ILE A 46 -23.43 -4.94 9.43
N TYR A 47 -24.51 -4.80 10.21
CA TYR A 47 -25.78 -4.18 9.82
C TYR A 47 -25.77 -2.64 9.84
N SER A 48 -24.64 -1.99 10.17
CA SER A 48 -24.55 -0.52 10.12
C SER A 48 -24.81 0.03 8.71
N SER A 49 -25.33 1.26 8.61
CA SER A 49 -25.66 1.86 7.30
C SER A 49 -24.43 2.01 6.42
N THR A 50 -24.47 1.38 5.25
CA THR A 50 -23.42 1.47 4.23
C THR A 50 -23.40 2.85 3.56
N GLN A 51 -24.57 3.47 3.36
CA GLN A 51 -24.68 4.80 2.76
C GLN A 51 -23.99 5.85 3.63
N ARG A 52 -24.29 5.89 4.93
CA ARG A 52 -23.58 6.79 5.85
C ARG A 52 -22.07 6.57 5.87
N LEU A 53 -21.62 5.33 5.75
CA LEU A 53 -20.19 5.01 5.63
C LEU A 53 -19.55 5.50 4.33
N LEU A 54 -20.31 5.60 3.24
CA LEU A 54 -19.86 6.19 1.98
C LEU A 54 -19.81 7.72 2.11
N ASP A 55 -20.86 8.32 2.67
CA ASP A 55 -20.99 9.77 2.82
C ASP A 55 -19.88 10.36 3.72
N MET A 56 -19.45 9.60 4.74
CA MET A 56 -18.32 9.97 5.60
C MET A 56 -16.95 9.81 4.90
N GLY A 57 -16.87 9.26 3.70
CA GLY A 57 -15.60 8.95 3.02
C GLY A 57 -14.76 7.87 3.71
N ALA A 58 -15.36 7.10 4.64
CA ALA A 58 -14.62 6.15 5.48
C ALA A 58 -14.12 4.91 4.71
N HIS A 59 -14.72 4.62 3.55
CA HIS A 59 -14.30 3.54 2.67
C HIS A 59 -14.36 3.95 1.19
N ASN A 60 -13.33 3.58 0.45
CA ASN A 60 -13.31 3.72 -1.00
C ASN A 60 -14.12 2.56 -1.62
N THR A 61 -14.77 2.81 -2.75
CA THR A 61 -15.32 1.73 -3.58
C THR A 61 -14.18 0.96 -4.26
N MET A 62 -14.46 -0.27 -4.68
CA MET A 62 -13.50 -1.07 -5.44
C MET A 62 -13.07 -0.34 -6.73
N GLU A 63 -14.02 0.27 -7.42
CA GLU A 63 -13.80 1.08 -8.61
C GLU A 63 -12.84 2.24 -8.33
N GLY A 64 -13.08 2.99 -7.23
CA GLY A 64 -12.21 4.09 -6.84
C GLY A 64 -10.79 3.64 -6.46
N ILE A 65 -10.66 2.46 -5.83
CA ILE A 65 -9.34 1.86 -5.54
C ILE A 65 -8.62 1.50 -6.84
N ILE A 66 -9.29 0.86 -7.79
CA ILE A 66 -8.72 0.50 -9.09
C ILE A 66 -8.28 1.76 -9.83
N GLU A 67 -9.15 2.77 -9.91
CA GLU A 67 -8.85 4.02 -10.59
C GLU A 67 -7.66 4.74 -9.96
N SER A 68 -7.66 4.87 -8.63
CA SER A 68 -6.54 5.48 -7.88
C SER A 68 -5.23 4.74 -8.12
N HIS A 69 -5.27 3.40 -8.10
CA HIS A 69 -4.10 2.57 -8.39
C HIS A 69 -3.60 2.79 -9.82
N LEU A 70 -4.47 2.67 -10.82
CA LEU A 70 -4.08 2.85 -12.22
C LEU A 70 -3.56 4.26 -12.49
N SER A 71 -4.16 5.28 -11.89
CA SER A 71 -3.67 6.66 -11.95
C SER A 71 -2.25 6.79 -11.40
N ASN A 72 -2.00 6.26 -10.20
CA ASN A 72 -0.67 6.24 -9.58
C ASN A 72 0.35 5.46 -10.42
N GLN A 73 -0.06 4.35 -11.04
CA GLN A 73 0.80 3.57 -11.92
C GLN A 73 1.18 4.36 -13.17
N ARG A 74 0.24 5.09 -13.79
CA ARG A 74 0.50 5.97 -14.93
C ARG A 74 1.47 7.09 -14.56
N ILE A 75 1.25 7.75 -13.43
CA ILE A 75 2.16 8.78 -12.91
C ILE A 75 3.55 8.17 -12.69
N ARG A 76 3.66 6.99 -12.06
CA ARG A 76 4.95 6.34 -11.85
C ARG A 76 5.68 6.07 -13.17
N LEU A 77 4.96 5.53 -14.16
CA LEU A 77 5.53 5.24 -15.48
C LEU A 77 6.00 6.50 -16.19
N SER A 78 5.31 7.63 -16.00
CA SER A 78 5.67 8.91 -16.62
C SER A 78 7.06 9.45 -16.20
N TYR A 79 7.55 9.10 -15.00
CA TYR A 79 8.85 9.54 -14.51
C TYR A 79 10.03 8.95 -15.30
N THR A 80 9.88 7.73 -15.82
CA THR A 80 10.98 7.02 -16.49
C THR A 80 10.82 7.04 -18.01
N GLU A 81 11.92 7.10 -18.74
CA GLU A 81 11.89 7.06 -20.20
C GLU A 81 11.25 5.77 -20.73
N HIS A 82 11.62 4.63 -20.14
CA HIS A 82 11.07 3.32 -20.47
C HIS A 82 9.56 3.26 -20.17
N GLY A 83 9.12 3.79 -19.02
CA GLY A 83 7.71 3.84 -18.68
C GLY A 83 6.90 4.73 -19.62
N ARG A 84 7.44 5.87 -20.06
CA ARG A 84 6.83 6.71 -21.11
C ARG A 84 6.74 5.98 -22.46
N ALA A 85 7.74 5.17 -22.82
CA ALA A 85 7.67 4.35 -24.02
C ALA A 85 6.53 3.31 -23.95
N VAL A 86 6.34 2.67 -22.79
CA VAL A 86 5.21 1.75 -22.56
C VAL A 86 3.87 2.48 -22.67
N LEU A 87 3.73 3.66 -22.04
CA LEU A 87 2.50 4.46 -22.07
C LEU A 87 2.11 4.83 -23.51
N ARG A 88 3.08 5.29 -24.32
CA ARG A 88 2.88 5.60 -25.74
C ARG A 88 2.37 4.40 -26.54
N LYS A 89 2.94 3.20 -26.30
CA LYS A 89 2.47 1.96 -26.96
C LYS A 89 1.03 1.61 -26.61
N THR A 90 0.60 1.92 -25.38
CA THR A 90 -0.77 1.69 -24.91
C THR A 90 -1.75 2.82 -25.28
N GLY A 91 -1.33 3.80 -26.11
CA GLY A 91 -2.17 4.92 -26.55
C GLY A 91 -2.29 6.08 -25.56
N TRP A 92 -1.52 6.07 -24.47
CA TRP A 92 -1.51 7.16 -23.49
C TRP A 92 -0.40 8.16 -23.82
N GLN A 93 -0.79 9.38 -24.18
CA GLN A 93 0.11 10.51 -24.32
C GLN A 93 0.16 11.24 -22.97
N ILE A 94 1.28 11.09 -22.26
CA ILE A 94 1.49 11.70 -20.95
C ILE A 94 2.76 12.54 -21.03
N GLU A 95 2.63 13.83 -20.75
CA GLU A 95 3.76 14.73 -20.65
C GLU A 95 4.71 14.29 -19.52
N PRO A 96 6.02 14.50 -19.66
CA PRO A 96 6.97 14.21 -18.60
C PRO A 96 6.56 14.93 -17.32
N VAL A 97 6.20 14.17 -16.28
CA VAL A 97 5.95 14.77 -14.97
C VAL A 97 7.29 15.28 -14.44
N PRO A 98 7.42 16.58 -14.13
CA PRO A 98 8.66 17.11 -13.59
C PRO A 98 8.98 16.35 -12.31
N ILE A 99 10.20 15.79 -12.26
CA ILE A 99 10.72 15.20 -11.04
C ILE A 99 10.67 16.32 -10.00
N LYS A 100 9.91 16.14 -8.92
CA LYS A 100 9.88 17.11 -7.82
C LYS A 100 11.33 17.43 -7.45
N ALA A 101 11.64 18.72 -7.37
CA ALA A 101 12.99 19.19 -7.06
C ALA A 101 13.56 18.39 -5.88
N ALA A 102 14.84 18.02 -5.97
CA ALA A 102 15.52 17.34 -4.89
C ALA A 102 15.23 18.08 -3.57
N HIS A 103 14.88 17.33 -2.53
CA HIS A 103 14.71 17.92 -1.21
C HIS A 103 16.02 18.64 -0.83
N PRO A 104 15.97 19.79 -0.14
CA PRO A 104 17.18 20.46 0.32
C PRO A 104 18.10 19.45 1.03
N GLU A 105 19.39 19.49 0.73
CA GLU A 105 20.39 18.55 1.31
C GLU A 105 20.30 18.48 2.84
N ASP A 106 19.89 19.57 3.48
CA ASP A 106 19.68 19.72 4.93
C ASP A 106 18.61 18.78 5.53
N SER A 107 17.72 18.23 4.71
CA SER A 107 16.74 17.22 5.18
C SER A 107 17.36 15.85 5.40
N LYS A 108 18.47 15.54 4.73
CA LYS A 108 19.16 14.24 4.84
C LYS A 108 19.90 14.09 6.17
N THR A 109 20.35 15.20 6.76
CA THR A 109 21.01 15.22 8.08
C THR A 109 20.03 15.03 9.23
N THR A 110 18.75 15.41 9.04
CA THR A 110 17.70 15.24 10.07
C THR A 110 17.26 13.78 10.21
N ILE A 111 17.26 13.01 9.12
CA ILE A 111 16.83 11.61 9.14
C ILE A 111 18.04 10.70 9.41
N GLN A 112 18.38 10.52 10.68
CA GLN A 112 19.39 9.53 11.09
C GLN A 112 18.81 8.11 10.98
N THR A 113 18.86 7.53 9.80
CA THR A 113 18.61 6.09 9.62
C THR A 113 19.88 5.31 9.93
N LYS A 114 19.79 4.32 10.82
CA LYS A 114 20.90 3.38 11.00
C LYS A 114 21.13 2.63 9.69
N PRO A 115 22.38 2.49 9.22
CA PRO A 115 22.67 1.78 7.98
C PRO A 115 22.14 0.35 8.06
N PHE A 116 21.63 -0.15 6.93
CA PHE A 116 21.18 -1.54 6.85
C PHE A 116 22.36 -2.46 7.24
N PRO A 117 22.17 -3.42 8.16
CA PRO A 117 23.32 -4.16 8.67
C PRO A 117 23.94 -5.01 7.56
N ARG A 118 25.26 -4.92 7.43
CA ARG A 118 26.05 -5.73 6.48
C ARG A 118 25.96 -7.22 6.89
N ASN A 119 25.86 -8.12 5.91
CA ASN A 119 25.73 -9.59 6.08
C ASN A 119 24.38 -10.08 6.66
N LYS A 120 23.27 -9.86 5.94
CA LYS A 120 21.95 -10.43 6.27
C LYS A 120 21.57 -11.66 5.44
N THR A 121 22.55 -12.40 4.91
CA THR A 121 22.27 -13.65 4.19
C THR A 121 21.61 -14.66 5.14
N PRO A 122 20.47 -15.30 4.77
CA PRO A 122 19.88 -16.38 5.54
C PRO A 122 20.91 -17.50 5.81
N GLY A 123 20.96 -18.07 7.01
CA GLY A 123 21.90 -19.14 7.37
C GLY A 123 23.23 -18.68 7.98
N LYS A 124 23.76 -17.52 7.61
CA LYS A 124 25.16 -17.15 7.95
C LYS A 124 25.35 -16.60 9.37
N ASP A 125 24.33 -15.97 9.94
CA ASP A 125 24.40 -15.24 11.22
C ASP A 125 23.10 -15.41 12.06
N ASP A 126 22.41 -16.56 11.93
CA ASP A 126 21.13 -16.80 12.62
C ASP A 126 21.29 -16.78 14.15
N GLU A 127 22.32 -17.44 14.68
CA GLU A 127 22.60 -17.48 16.12
C GLU A 127 22.97 -16.10 16.69
N ARG A 128 23.75 -15.31 15.95
CA ARG A 128 24.05 -13.93 16.33
C ARG A 128 22.82 -13.04 16.29
N ARG A 129 21.87 -13.29 15.38
CA ARG A 129 20.60 -12.56 15.29
C ARG A 129 19.66 -12.92 16.44
N THR A 130 19.56 -14.19 16.84
CA THR A 130 18.74 -14.59 17.99
C THR A 130 19.33 -14.11 19.31
N ALA A 131 20.65 -14.16 19.48
CA ALA A 131 21.32 -13.60 20.66
C ALA A 131 21.12 -12.08 20.76
N ARG A 132 21.24 -11.34 19.65
CA ARG A 132 20.95 -9.90 19.63
C ARG A 132 19.47 -9.58 19.88
N ALA A 133 18.54 -10.37 19.37
CA ALA A 133 17.10 -10.19 19.64
C ALA A 133 16.78 -10.38 21.13
N LYS A 134 17.39 -11.38 21.78
CA LYS A 134 17.29 -11.59 23.23
C LYS A 134 17.91 -10.44 24.03
N LEU A 135 19.05 -9.91 23.57
CA LEU A 135 19.71 -8.77 24.19
C LEU A 135 18.88 -7.48 24.03
N SER A 136 18.32 -7.19 22.85
CA SER A 136 17.44 -6.03 22.67
C SER A 136 16.16 -6.13 23.49
N HIS A 137 15.64 -7.34 23.70
CA HIS A 137 14.44 -7.54 24.52
C HIS A 137 14.72 -7.37 26.02
N SER A 138 15.95 -7.64 26.47
CA SER A 138 16.38 -7.44 27.86
C SER A 138 16.86 -6.01 28.16
N LEU A 139 17.24 -5.24 27.13
CA LEU A 139 17.62 -3.82 27.23
C LEU A 139 16.42 -2.86 27.18
N GLU A 140 15.21 -3.35 26.99
CA GLU A 140 13.96 -2.58 27.16
C GLU A 140 13.24 -3.02 28.48
N PRO A 141 13.81 -2.80 29.68
CA PRO A 141 13.03 -2.92 30.91
C PRO A 141 12.19 -1.64 31.07
N GLY A 142 10.89 -1.74 30.78
CA GLY A 142 9.91 -0.75 31.21
C GLY A 142 9.73 0.46 30.29
N ARG A 143 8.81 0.32 29.34
CA ARG A 143 7.84 1.36 29.02
C ARG A 143 6.45 0.76 28.97
#